data_AF-K2G2N7-F1
#
_entry.id   AF-K2G2N7-F1
#
_cell.length_a   1.000
_cell.length_b   1.000
_cell.length_c   1.000
_cell.angle_alpha   90.00
_cell.angle_beta   90.00
_cell.angle_gamma   90.00
#
_symmetry.space_group_name_H-M   'P 1'
#
loop_
_entity.id
_entity.type
_entity.pdbx_description
1 polymer ?
#
loop_
_entity_poly.entity_id
_entity_poly.type
_entity_poly.pdbx_seq_one_letter_code
_entity_poly.pdbx_strand_id
1 'polypeptide(L)'
;MDIKKQASAFTLVELIVVIVILAILATIAFLSFSSQSASARDSTRLADMSNIAKWLSVFNAVWGKYPLPDSSINISASWIVIGKQWYAGSSVLDIIKLSEWWKDPLDWNTYYTYSTNAAQSKFQLLWFLEDWSNSALSIVPFAWNRASAEPTSYSGRYVFTRGDMLGILLDGTTKVPVQARNENIDLMLTNASTDYSAVFESENSFAASWTWLINDIISRRTDLISDPNIASIDESLIGYWDMGTMTASWSQIVLKDLSWKWNNGICYNSWTPVNCWTLGSWPQVINGKVMSFDWIDDSILLNGFFNKINYSNFSYFIKFKVNESTEKTNIIFNIRWRLATSSSDDRKNWVLQIRNKNLKMVIKWSWDSIQKTLESGNEIIQNNSEYMIFVKKGNNVFNAYLNWAILNELTGNVIWDTTLSDDIIYIWKHVYWNVWAETHNSFFWWTVDEIRIYNRTLSDVEIANMYNAIR
;
A
#
# COMPACT_ATOMS: atom_id res chain seq x y z
N MET A 1 95.93 -27.51 -23.49
CA MET A 1 94.91 -27.89 -24.48
C MET A 1 93.61 -27.27 -23.98
N ASP A 2 93.29 -26.06 -24.43
CA ASP A 2 92.12 -25.31 -23.96
C ASP A 2 90.85 -25.83 -24.64
N ILE A 3 89.97 -26.43 -23.85
CA ILE A 3 88.64 -26.85 -24.30
C ILE A 3 87.79 -25.58 -24.36
N LYS A 4 87.67 -24.98 -25.56
CA LYS A 4 86.69 -23.90 -25.81
C LYS A 4 85.29 -24.44 -25.55
N LYS A 5 84.71 -24.04 -24.42
CA LYS A 5 83.33 -24.33 -24.05
C LYS A 5 82.41 -23.63 -25.07
N GLN A 6 81.76 -24.40 -25.92
CA GLN A 6 80.72 -23.90 -26.84
C GLN A 6 79.59 -23.31 -25.98
N ALA A 7 79.46 -21.99 -25.97
CA ALA A 7 78.32 -21.33 -25.36
C ALA A 7 77.12 -21.57 -26.28
N SER A 8 76.34 -22.62 -25.99
CA SER A 8 75.05 -22.84 -26.63
C SER A 8 74.13 -21.70 -26.23
N ALA A 9 73.88 -20.79 -27.17
CA ALA A 9 72.91 -19.71 -27.03
C ALA A 9 71.65 -20.11 -27.77
N PHE A 10 70.49 -19.76 -27.20
CA PHE A 10 69.20 -19.96 -27.85
C PHE A 10 69.13 -19.19 -29.16
N THR A 11 68.56 -19.82 -30.18
CA THR A 11 68.24 -19.16 -31.45
C THR A 11 67.12 -18.14 -31.22
N LEU A 12 67.05 -17.12 -32.09
CA LEU A 12 66.00 -16.12 -32.04
C LEU A 12 64.61 -16.77 -32.16
N VAL A 13 64.50 -17.85 -32.93
CA VAL A 13 63.26 -18.63 -33.10
C VAL A 13 62.87 -19.37 -31.80
N GLU A 14 63.82 -19.95 -31.07
CA GLU A 14 63.52 -20.62 -29.79
C GLU A 14 63.07 -19.61 -28.74
N LEU A 15 63.71 -18.45 -28.68
CA LEU A 15 63.33 -17.40 -27.74
C LEU A 15 61.91 -16.86 -28.01
N ILE A 16 61.56 -16.63 -29.30
CA ILE A 16 60.23 -16.12 -29.65
C ILE A 16 59.12 -17.14 -29.38
N VAL A 17 59.37 -18.45 -29.59
CA VAL A 17 58.39 -19.49 -29.27
C VAL A 17 58.13 -19.56 -27.76
N VAL A 18 59.17 -19.46 -26.93
CA VAL A 18 59.03 -19.51 -25.47
C VAL A 18 58.21 -18.33 -24.95
N ILE A 19 58.49 -17.10 -25.38
CA ILE A 19 57.71 -15.94 -24.93
C ILE A 19 56.24 -16.01 -25.41
N VAL A 20 55.98 -16.57 -26.59
CA VAL A 20 54.61 -16.77 -27.10
C VAL A 20 53.87 -17.80 -26.25
N ILE A 21 54.50 -18.93 -25.92
CA ILE A 21 53.90 -19.95 -25.04
C ILE A 21 53.64 -19.36 -23.64
N LEU A 22 54.60 -18.63 -23.07
CA LEU A 22 54.43 -17.98 -21.77
C LEU A 22 53.32 -16.92 -21.81
N ALA A 23 53.19 -16.16 -22.89
CA ALA A 23 52.10 -15.18 -23.05
C ALA A 23 50.72 -15.88 -23.11
N ILE A 24 50.60 -16.98 -23.84
CA ILE A 24 49.35 -17.77 -23.91
C ILE A 24 49.03 -18.40 -22.54
N LEU A 25 50.01 -19.01 -21.88
CA LEU A 25 49.79 -19.61 -20.56
C LEU A 25 49.46 -18.56 -19.49
N ALA A 26 50.12 -17.41 -19.51
CA ALA A 26 49.85 -16.31 -18.59
C ALA A 26 48.44 -15.74 -18.78
N THR A 27 47.96 -15.59 -20.01
CA THR A 27 46.58 -15.11 -20.25
C THR A 27 45.53 -16.10 -19.75
N ILE A 28 45.69 -17.40 -20.03
CA ILE A 28 44.78 -18.45 -19.52
C ILE A 28 44.82 -18.51 -17.99
N ALA A 29 46.00 -18.51 -17.39
CA ALA A 29 46.17 -18.54 -15.94
C ALA A 29 45.55 -17.31 -15.26
N PHE A 30 45.74 -16.11 -15.84
CA PHE A 30 45.16 -14.87 -15.34
C PHE A 30 43.63 -14.87 -15.42
N LEU A 31 43.05 -15.35 -16.53
CA LEU A 31 41.61 -15.48 -16.68
C LEU A 31 41.01 -16.45 -15.64
N SER A 32 41.65 -17.60 -15.44
CA SER A 32 41.25 -18.62 -14.45
C SER A 32 41.34 -18.09 -13.01
N PHE A 33 42.47 -17.48 -12.65
CA PHE A 33 42.69 -16.90 -11.32
C PHE A 33 41.67 -15.78 -11.00
N SER A 34 41.32 -14.97 -12.00
CA SER A 34 40.35 -13.89 -11.84
C SER A 34 38.93 -14.41 -11.55
N SER A 35 38.50 -15.52 -12.17
CA SER A 35 37.21 -16.15 -11.88
C SER A 35 37.21 -16.81 -10.50
N GLN A 36 38.27 -17.54 -10.15
CA GLN A 36 38.37 -18.18 -8.83
C GLN A 36 38.40 -17.17 -7.68
N SER A 37 39.03 -16.01 -7.90
CA SER A 37 39.05 -14.91 -6.92
C SER A 37 37.65 -14.33 -6.70
N ALA A 38 36.84 -14.20 -7.75
CA ALA A 38 35.44 -13.74 -7.62
C ALA A 38 34.60 -14.74 -6.82
N SER A 39 34.71 -16.04 -7.12
CA SER A 39 34.00 -17.10 -6.37
C SER A 39 34.41 -17.17 -4.89
N ALA A 40 35.68 -16.95 -4.57
CA ALA A 40 36.15 -16.88 -3.18
C ALA A 40 35.58 -15.66 -2.43
N ARG A 41 35.51 -14.49 -3.08
CA ARG A 41 34.87 -13.30 -2.51
C ARG A 41 33.37 -13.50 -2.33
N ASP A 42 32.69 -14.08 -3.31
CA ASP A 42 31.25 -14.41 -3.20
C ASP A 42 30.98 -15.42 -2.08
N SER A 43 31.84 -16.42 -1.91
CA SER A 43 31.76 -17.35 -0.76
C SER A 43 31.88 -16.63 0.58
N THR A 44 32.76 -15.63 0.66
CA THR A 44 32.90 -14.77 1.85
C THR A 44 31.64 -13.93 2.06
N ARG A 45 31.11 -13.29 1.02
CA ARG A 45 29.85 -12.50 1.09
C ARG A 45 28.67 -13.33 1.57
N LEU A 46 28.52 -14.54 1.06
CA LEU A 46 27.45 -15.46 1.47
C LEU A 46 27.60 -15.90 2.93
N ALA A 47 28.83 -16.16 3.38
CA ALA A 47 29.12 -16.50 4.77
C ALA A 47 28.81 -15.33 5.70
N ASP A 48 29.21 -14.12 5.33
CA ASP A 48 28.92 -12.90 6.08
C ASP A 48 27.41 -12.68 6.18
N MET A 49 26.68 -12.68 5.07
CA MET A 49 25.22 -12.53 5.11
C MET A 49 24.52 -13.61 5.96
N SER A 50 25.03 -14.85 5.95
CA SER A 50 24.51 -15.93 6.79
C SER A 50 24.63 -15.63 8.27
N ASN A 51 25.80 -15.19 8.66
CA ASN A 51 26.08 -14.98 10.05
C ASN A 51 25.48 -13.64 10.55
N ILE A 52 25.39 -12.59 9.73
CA ILE A 52 24.63 -11.36 10.06
C ILE A 52 23.18 -11.74 10.33
N ALA A 53 22.55 -12.49 9.41
CA ALA A 53 21.17 -12.97 9.59
C ALA A 53 21.01 -13.78 10.88
N LYS A 54 21.95 -14.68 11.18
CA LYS A 54 21.92 -15.47 12.43
C LYS A 54 21.93 -14.58 13.67
N TRP A 55 22.82 -13.59 13.72
CA TRP A 55 22.93 -12.70 14.87
C TRP A 55 21.76 -11.73 14.99
N LEU A 56 21.18 -11.28 13.88
CA LEU A 56 19.92 -10.55 13.87
C LEU A 56 18.78 -11.38 14.46
N SER A 57 18.67 -12.66 14.10
CA SER A 57 17.66 -13.57 14.68
C SER A 57 17.88 -13.78 16.18
N VAL A 58 19.14 -13.91 16.63
CA VAL A 58 19.47 -13.97 18.07
C VAL A 58 19.07 -12.68 18.78
N PHE A 59 19.36 -11.52 18.18
CA PHE A 59 19.00 -10.23 18.75
C PHE A 59 17.48 -10.10 18.90
N ASN A 60 16.70 -10.44 17.87
CA ASN A 60 15.24 -10.45 17.94
C ASN A 60 14.72 -11.44 18.99
N ALA A 61 15.32 -12.63 19.11
CA ALA A 61 14.93 -13.60 20.15
C ALA A 61 15.12 -13.06 21.58
N VAL A 62 16.08 -12.15 21.80
CA VAL A 62 16.35 -11.55 23.11
C VAL A 62 15.49 -10.31 23.36
N TRP A 63 15.32 -9.45 22.36
CA TRP A 63 14.73 -8.11 22.52
C TRP A 63 13.33 -7.96 21.91
N GLY A 64 12.84 -8.97 21.19
CA GLY A 64 11.56 -8.97 20.48
C GLY A 64 11.49 -8.04 19.26
N LYS A 65 12.61 -7.43 18.87
CA LYS A 65 12.74 -6.49 17.75
C LYS A 65 14.09 -6.61 17.09
N TYR A 66 14.16 -6.30 15.80
CA TYR A 66 15.42 -6.14 15.07
C TYR A 66 16.04 -4.74 15.27
N PRO A 67 17.38 -4.62 15.20
CA PRO A 67 18.08 -3.37 15.52
C PRO A 67 17.83 -2.27 14.48
N LEU A 68 17.84 -1.01 14.93
CA LEU A 68 17.87 0.20 14.10
C LEU A 68 19.17 0.96 14.36
N PRO A 69 19.88 1.46 13.34
CA PRO A 69 21.01 2.35 13.49
C PRO A 69 20.52 3.80 13.63
N ASP A 70 21.46 4.68 13.94
CA ASP A 70 21.20 6.11 14.04
C ASP A 70 20.97 6.81 12.68
N SER A 71 21.41 6.20 11.56
CA SER A 71 21.41 6.80 10.23
C SER A 71 20.54 6.07 9.20
N SER A 72 19.37 5.54 9.61
CA SER A 72 18.45 4.88 8.68
C SER A 72 17.64 5.87 7.85
N ILE A 73 17.38 5.54 6.58
CA ILE A 73 16.36 6.25 5.80
C ILE A 73 14.99 5.58 6.00
N ASN A 74 13.94 6.39 6.01
CA ASN A 74 12.56 5.93 6.04
C ASN A 74 12.06 5.72 4.61
N ILE A 75 11.40 4.58 4.39
CA ILE A 75 10.61 4.30 3.20
C ILE A 75 9.15 4.44 3.61
N SER A 76 8.46 5.41 3.03
CA SER A 76 7.05 5.68 3.28
C SER A 76 6.19 5.54 2.03
N ALA A 77 4.89 5.42 2.25
CA ALA A 77 3.88 5.55 1.22
C ALA A 77 2.77 6.46 1.76
N SER A 78 2.54 7.60 1.10
CA SER A 78 1.59 8.61 1.56
C SER A 78 1.83 9.04 3.00
N TRP A 79 3.09 9.33 3.34
CA TRP A 79 3.59 9.72 4.67
C TRP A 79 3.60 8.63 5.75
N ILE A 80 3.13 7.42 5.46
CA ILE A 80 3.16 6.30 6.39
C ILE A 80 4.44 5.51 6.20
N VAL A 81 5.27 5.39 7.23
CA VAL A 81 6.52 4.62 7.18
C VAL A 81 6.17 3.13 7.08
N ILE A 82 6.54 2.48 5.98
CA ILE A 82 6.28 1.07 5.71
C ILE A 82 7.52 0.20 6.00
N GLY A 83 8.70 0.82 6.02
CA GLY A 83 9.97 0.18 6.30
C GLY A 83 11.10 1.19 6.44
N LYS A 84 12.24 0.72 6.89
CA LYS A 84 13.47 1.50 7.03
C LYS A 84 14.62 0.72 6.41
N GLN A 85 15.48 1.41 5.68
CA GLN A 85 16.59 0.80 4.95
C GLN A 85 17.90 1.54 5.23
N TRP A 86 19.01 0.80 5.31
CA TRP A 86 20.33 1.35 5.56
C TRP A 86 21.44 0.31 5.28
N TYR A 87 22.69 0.71 5.51
CA TYR A 87 23.85 -0.17 5.48
C TYR A 87 24.09 -0.80 6.85
N ALA A 88 24.19 -2.12 6.97
CA ALA A 88 24.56 -2.84 8.19
C ALA A 88 26.02 -2.54 8.63
N GLY A 89 26.27 -1.29 8.97
CA GLY A 89 27.56 -0.72 9.36
C GLY A 89 27.89 -0.99 10.82
N SER A 90 28.95 -0.32 11.29
CA SER A 90 29.49 -0.49 12.65
C SER A 90 28.41 -0.45 13.73
N SER A 91 27.49 0.52 13.73
CA SER A 91 26.43 0.59 14.75
C SER A 91 25.59 -0.68 14.87
N VAL A 92 25.18 -1.29 13.75
CA VAL A 92 24.40 -2.54 13.80
C VAL A 92 25.28 -3.71 14.19
N LEU A 93 26.50 -3.79 13.62
CA LEU A 93 27.46 -4.84 13.93
C LEU A 93 27.81 -4.85 15.43
N ASP A 94 28.02 -3.68 16.03
CA ASP A 94 28.27 -3.51 17.46
C ASP A 94 27.07 -3.96 18.31
N ILE A 95 25.84 -3.57 17.90
CA ILE A 95 24.61 -3.99 18.58
C ILE A 95 24.48 -5.51 18.60
N ILE A 96 24.85 -6.18 17.50
CA ILE A 96 24.80 -7.64 17.38
C ILE A 96 26.15 -8.32 17.72
N LYS A 97 27.08 -7.57 18.33
CA LYS A 97 28.40 -8.02 18.83
C LYS A 97 29.29 -8.69 17.78
N LEU A 98 29.26 -8.18 16.56
CA LEU A 98 30.14 -8.57 15.47
C LEU A 98 31.31 -7.59 15.33
N SER A 99 32.49 -8.10 14.97
CA SER A 99 33.65 -7.28 14.60
C SER A 99 33.40 -6.50 13.29
N GLU A 100 34.11 -5.40 13.03
CA GLU A 100 33.96 -4.59 11.80
C GLU A 100 34.39 -5.27 10.48
N TRP A 101 34.81 -6.53 10.51
CA TRP A 101 35.35 -7.27 9.34
C TRP A 101 34.31 -7.69 8.29
N TRP A 102 33.06 -7.24 8.39
CA TRP A 102 31.91 -7.75 7.65
C TRP A 102 31.50 -6.75 6.56
N LYS A 103 32.47 -6.49 5.69
CA LYS A 103 32.38 -5.56 4.57
C LYS A 103 32.62 -6.31 3.27
N ASP A 104 32.25 -5.71 2.16
CA ASP A 104 32.48 -6.32 0.86
C ASP A 104 33.98 -6.62 0.65
N PRO A 105 34.36 -7.86 0.29
CA PRO A 105 35.77 -8.23 0.12
C PRO A 105 36.49 -7.54 -1.06
N LEU A 106 35.73 -6.93 -1.98
CA LEU A 106 36.26 -6.16 -3.09
C LEU A 106 36.23 -4.66 -2.79
N ASP A 107 35.24 -4.19 -2.03
CA ASP A 107 35.11 -2.82 -1.56
C ASP A 107 35.03 -2.76 -0.02
N TRP A 108 36.20 -2.62 0.61
CA TRP A 108 36.36 -2.61 2.06
C TRP A 108 35.75 -1.40 2.78
N ASN A 109 35.07 -0.51 2.07
CA ASN A 109 34.33 0.61 2.67
C ASN A 109 32.82 0.41 2.64
N THR A 110 32.32 -0.61 1.94
CA THR A 110 30.90 -0.79 1.74
C THR A 110 30.36 -1.97 2.56
N TYR A 111 29.30 -1.70 3.31
CA TYR A 111 28.59 -2.68 4.11
C TYR A 111 27.38 -3.25 3.38
N TYR A 112 26.91 -4.40 3.85
CA TYR A 112 25.70 -5.06 3.36
C TYR A 112 24.44 -4.19 3.55
N THR A 113 23.48 -4.29 2.63
CA THR A 113 22.21 -3.56 2.79
C THR A 113 21.29 -4.32 3.74
N TYR A 114 20.67 -3.59 4.65
CA TYR A 114 19.71 -4.09 5.62
C TYR A 114 18.43 -3.27 5.56
N SER A 115 17.29 -3.95 5.67
CA SER A 115 15.97 -3.33 5.79
C SER A 115 15.15 -4.02 6.88
N THR A 116 14.31 -3.25 7.57
CA THR A 116 13.33 -3.76 8.54
C THR A 116 11.98 -3.10 8.33
N ASN A 117 10.90 -3.79 8.69
CA ASN A 117 9.58 -3.19 8.67
C ASN A 117 9.42 -2.14 9.78
N ALA A 118 8.40 -1.29 9.69
CA ALA A 118 8.15 -0.24 10.67
C ALA A 118 8.04 -0.76 12.13
N ALA A 119 7.50 -1.97 12.31
CA ALA A 119 7.37 -2.62 13.61
C ALA A 119 8.66 -3.28 14.12
N GLN A 120 9.72 -3.35 13.30
CA GLN A 120 10.97 -4.07 13.58
C GLN A 120 10.80 -5.57 13.86
N SER A 121 9.73 -6.18 13.34
CA SER A 121 9.43 -7.61 13.52
C SER A 121 9.93 -8.50 12.38
N LYS A 122 10.26 -7.91 11.23
CA LYS A 122 10.78 -8.58 10.04
C LYS A 122 12.06 -7.90 9.56
N PHE A 123 12.92 -8.64 8.88
CA PHE A 123 14.15 -8.07 8.30
C PHE A 123 14.46 -8.66 6.93
N GLN A 124 15.18 -7.91 6.12
CA GLN A 124 15.76 -8.38 4.87
C GLN A 124 17.18 -7.85 4.73
N LEU A 125 18.08 -8.71 4.27
CA LEU A 125 19.44 -8.39 3.87
C LEU A 125 19.57 -8.52 2.35
N LEU A 126 20.38 -7.65 1.76
CA LEU A 126 20.72 -7.71 0.33
C LEU A 126 22.19 -7.43 0.12
N TRP A 127 22.77 -8.18 -0.82
CA TRP A 127 24.07 -7.87 -1.39
C TRP A 127 24.20 -8.30 -2.84
N PHE A 128 25.30 -7.88 -3.47
CA PHE A 128 25.58 -8.13 -4.86
C PHE A 128 26.78 -9.07 -5.03
N LEU A 129 26.55 -10.22 -5.66
CA LEU A 129 27.56 -11.19 -6.05
C LEU A 129 28.19 -10.81 -7.39
N GLU A 130 29.45 -11.20 -7.58
CA GLU A 130 30.20 -10.97 -8.82
C GLU A 130 29.92 -12.05 -9.87
N ASP A 131 29.59 -13.26 -9.43
CA ASP A 131 29.34 -14.40 -10.32
C ASP A 131 28.00 -15.08 -9.97
N TRP A 132 27.11 -15.18 -10.96
CA TRP A 132 25.88 -15.98 -10.86
C TRP A 132 26.21 -17.46 -10.69
N SER A 133 27.32 -17.89 -11.26
CA SER A 133 27.80 -19.27 -11.29
C SER A 133 28.76 -19.58 -10.15
N ASN A 134 28.56 -18.98 -8.96
CA ASN A 134 29.35 -19.34 -7.79
C ASN A 134 29.36 -20.87 -7.65
N SER A 135 30.54 -21.46 -7.46
CA SER A 135 30.78 -22.91 -7.58
C SER A 135 30.00 -23.78 -6.57
N ALA A 136 29.25 -23.15 -5.65
CA ALA A 136 28.22 -23.79 -4.83
C ALA A 136 26.85 -24.00 -5.55
N LEU A 137 26.65 -23.40 -6.74
CA LEU A 137 25.38 -23.37 -7.49
C LEU A 137 25.51 -23.60 -9.02
N SER A 138 26.71 -23.73 -9.61
CA SER A 138 26.84 -24.00 -11.06
C SER A 138 28.16 -24.69 -11.46
N ILE A 139 28.09 -25.52 -12.52
CA ILE A 139 29.17 -26.40 -13.04
C ILE A 139 29.93 -25.77 -14.23
N VAL A 140 29.69 -24.50 -14.60
CA VAL A 140 30.27 -23.89 -15.82
C VAL A 140 31.27 -22.76 -15.48
N PRO A 141 32.59 -23.00 -15.54
CA PRO A 141 33.62 -22.03 -15.12
C PRO A 141 33.94 -20.93 -16.15
N PHE A 142 33.13 -20.76 -17.21
CA PHE A 142 33.41 -19.82 -18.31
C PHE A 142 32.16 -18.99 -18.67
N ALA A 143 31.76 -18.08 -17.78
CA ALA A 143 30.82 -17.01 -18.12
C ALA A 143 31.57 -15.79 -18.68
N TRP A 144 31.15 -15.31 -19.86
CA TRP A 144 31.81 -14.23 -20.61
C TRP A 144 31.42 -12.80 -20.14
N ASN A 145 30.55 -12.67 -19.15
CA ASN A 145 30.12 -11.37 -18.62
C ASN A 145 30.68 -11.19 -17.21
N ARG A 146 31.74 -10.39 -17.09
CA ARG A 146 32.26 -9.96 -15.79
C ARG A 146 31.33 -8.88 -15.23
N ALA A 147 30.78 -9.13 -14.05
CA ALA A 147 30.13 -8.09 -13.26
C ALA A 147 31.17 -7.04 -12.84
N SER A 148 31.06 -5.81 -13.37
CA SER A 148 31.91 -4.71 -12.90
C SER A 148 31.44 -4.25 -11.52
N ALA A 149 32.40 -4.07 -10.63
CA ALA A 149 32.21 -3.66 -9.26
C ALA A 149 32.40 -2.15 -9.12
N GLU A 150 31.56 -1.37 -9.79
CA GLU A 150 31.64 0.09 -9.65
C GLU A 150 30.79 0.52 -8.44
N PRO A 151 31.32 1.27 -7.45
CA PRO A 151 30.52 1.78 -6.33
C PRO A 151 29.36 2.67 -6.79
N THR A 152 29.48 3.23 -8.00
CA THR A 152 28.48 4.09 -8.63
C THR A 152 27.43 3.32 -9.43
N SER A 153 27.62 2.01 -9.67
CA SER A 153 26.65 1.14 -10.35
C SER A 153 26.88 -0.34 -10.08
N TYR A 154 25.84 -1.00 -9.55
CA TYR A 154 25.75 -2.44 -9.35
C TYR A 154 24.96 -3.15 -10.45
N SER A 155 24.61 -2.47 -11.54
CA SER A 155 23.76 -3.01 -12.62
C SER A 155 24.29 -4.27 -13.31
N GLY A 156 25.61 -4.49 -13.29
CA GLY A 156 26.24 -5.69 -13.82
C GLY A 156 26.38 -6.85 -12.81
N ARG A 157 25.96 -6.66 -11.56
CA ARG A 157 26.11 -7.65 -10.48
C ARG A 157 24.83 -8.46 -10.26
N TYR A 158 24.97 -9.58 -9.56
CA TYR A 158 23.85 -10.48 -9.25
C TYR A 158 23.33 -10.24 -7.86
N VAL A 159 22.03 -10.04 -7.73
CA VAL A 159 21.40 -9.71 -6.44
C VAL A 159 21.19 -10.98 -5.63
N PHE A 160 21.61 -10.96 -4.37
CA PHE A 160 21.35 -12.00 -3.41
C PHE A 160 20.68 -11.42 -2.17
N THR A 161 19.64 -12.09 -1.67
CA THR A 161 18.86 -11.63 -0.52
C THR A 161 18.76 -12.70 0.56
N ARG A 162 18.57 -12.29 1.81
CA ARG A 162 18.34 -13.21 2.94
C ARG A 162 17.38 -12.60 3.96
N GLY A 163 16.46 -13.41 4.51
CA GLY A 163 15.46 -12.96 5.47
C GLY A 163 14.05 -12.95 4.86
N ASP A 164 13.20 -12.04 5.35
CA ASP A 164 11.84 -11.81 4.91
C ASP A 164 11.78 -11.03 3.58
N MET A 165 10.61 -11.06 2.92
CA MET A 165 10.37 -10.34 1.66
C MET A 165 9.84 -8.92 1.93
N LEU A 166 10.72 -8.00 2.34
CA LEU A 166 10.34 -6.61 2.59
C LEU A 166 10.37 -5.72 1.35
N GLY A 167 11.15 -6.10 0.33
CA GLY A 167 11.39 -5.30 -0.86
C GLY A 167 12.45 -4.25 -0.61
N ILE A 168 13.72 -4.62 -0.71
CA ILE A 168 14.83 -3.65 -0.63
C ILE A 168 14.83 -2.80 -1.90
N LEU A 169 14.82 -1.48 -1.71
CA LEU A 169 14.76 -0.53 -2.81
C LEU A 169 16.17 -0.24 -3.33
N LEU A 170 16.29 -0.28 -4.65
CA LEU A 170 17.49 0.09 -5.40
C LEU A 170 17.12 1.14 -6.44
N ASP A 171 18.11 1.94 -6.85
CA ASP A 171 17.99 2.78 -8.04
C ASP A 171 17.68 1.91 -9.28
N GLY A 172 16.72 2.32 -10.09
CA GLY A 172 16.18 1.52 -11.20
C GLY A 172 17.22 1.19 -12.27
N THR A 173 18.20 2.07 -12.49
CA THR A 173 19.22 1.92 -13.53
C THR A 173 20.52 1.39 -12.95
N THR A 174 21.07 2.08 -11.95
CA THR A 174 22.39 1.78 -11.39
C THR A 174 22.36 0.63 -10.39
N LYS A 175 21.18 0.26 -9.88
CA LYS A 175 21.01 -0.71 -8.78
C LYS A 175 21.72 -0.31 -7.49
N VAL A 176 22.17 0.94 -7.36
CA VAL A 176 22.73 1.45 -6.10
C VAL A 176 21.62 1.45 -5.04
N PRO A 177 21.87 0.89 -3.84
CA PRO A 177 20.90 0.93 -2.76
C PRO A 177 20.50 2.35 -2.39
N VAL A 178 19.20 2.59 -2.22
CA VAL A 178 18.66 3.96 -2.13
C VAL A 178 19.14 4.72 -0.89
N GLN A 179 19.58 4.03 0.16
CA GLN A 179 20.18 4.65 1.34
C GLN A 179 21.47 5.42 1.04
N ALA A 180 22.13 5.15 -0.11
CA ALA A 180 23.30 5.91 -0.54
C ALA A 180 23.01 7.41 -0.71
N ARG A 181 21.74 7.78 -0.95
CA ARG A 181 21.31 9.18 -1.09
C ARG A 181 21.13 9.89 0.26
N ASN A 182 21.05 9.15 1.36
CA ASN A 182 20.83 9.67 2.72
C ASN A 182 19.58 10.57 2.86
N GLU A 183 18.52 10.22 2.11
CA GLU A 183 17.24 10.94 2.10
C GLU A 183 16.08 9.95 2.28
N ASN A 184 15.04 10.39 3.00
CA ASN A 184 13.81 9.61 3.13
C ASN A 184 13.05 9.59 1.81
N ILE A 185 12.41 8.47 1.52
CA ILE A 185 11.70 8.25 0.25
C ILE A 185 10.24 7.98 0.53
N ASP A 186 9.36 8.74 -0.14
CA ASP A 186 7.93 8.44 -0.16
C ASP A 186 7.51 7.94 -1.53
N LEU A 187 7.16 6.66 -1.62
CA LEU A 187 6.85 5.97 -2.87
C LEU A 187 5.60 6.51 -3.60
N MET A 188 4.80 7.38 -2.97
CA MET A 188 3.57 7.96 -3.55
C MET A 188 3.68 9.45 -3.91
N LEU A 189 4.66 10.18 -3.34
CA LEU A 189 4.73 11.64 -3.43
C LEU A 189 5.97 12.15 -4.17
N THR A 190 6.97 11.31 -4.39
CA THR A 190 8.20 11.70 -5.09
C THR A 190 7.97 11.91 -6.58
N ASN A 191 8.62 12.94 -7.14
CA ASN A 191 8.52 13.33 -8.55
C ASN A 191 8.80 12.13 -9.49
N ALA A 192 7.98 12.04 -10.55
CA ALA A 192 7.94 10.98 -11.56
C ALA A 192 9.23 10.77 -12.41
N SER A 193 10.38 11.27 -11.99
CA SER A 193 11.65 11.25 -12.74
C SER A 193 12.72 10.29 -12.20
N THR A 194 12.46 9.56 -11.12
CA THR A 194 13.40 8.57 -10.59
C THR A 194 12.76 7.18 -10.57
N ASP A 195 13.29 6.25 -11.36
CA ASP A 195 12.83 4.86 -11.35
C ASP A 195 13.51 4.10 -10.21
N TYR A 196 12.74 3.29 -9.49
CA TYR A 196 13.24 2.41 -8.43
C TYR A 196 12.96 0.95 -8.79
N SER A 197 13.73 0.04 -8.23
CA SER A 197 13.44 -1.40 -8.28
C SER A 197 13.42 -1.99 -6.88
N ALA A 198 12.40 -2.81 -6.59
CA ALA A 198 12.27 -3.50 -5.33
C ALA A 198 12.73 -4.96 -5.50
N VAL A 199 13.58 -5.40 -4.58
CA VAL A 199 14.09 -6.78 -4.56
C VAL A 199 13.50 -7.52 -3.37
N PHE A 200 12.69 -8.54 -3.66
CA PHE A 200 12.07 -9.38 -2.65
C PHE A 200 12.85 -10.69 -2.45
N GLU A 201 13.32 -11.29 -3.54
CA GLU A 201 14.16 -12.49 -3.54
C GLU A 201 15.27 -12.39 -4.59
N SER A 202 16.29 -13.24 -4.47
CA SER A 202 17.47 -13.30 -5.36
C SER A 202 17.15 -13.57 -6.83
N GLU A 203 15.97 -14.15 -7.12
CA GLU A 203 15.50 -14.44 -8.49
C GLU A 203 14.22 -13.67 -8.86
N ASN A 204 13.70 -12.84 -7.96
CA ASN A 204 12.40 -12.18 -8.09
C ASN A 204 12.50 -10.68 -7.78
N SER A 205 13.35 -9.98 -8.55
CA SER A 205 13.42 -8.52 -8.55
C SER A 205 12.38 -7.97 -9.52
N PHE A 206 11.44 -7.16 -9.02
CA PHE A 206 10.47 -6.47 -9.85
C PHE A 206 10.93 -5.02 -10.05
N ALA A 207 11.26 -4.67 -11.30
CA ALA A 207 11.54 -3.30 -11.70
C ALA A 207 10.28 -2.71 -12.32
N ALA A 208 9.65 -1.77 -11.64
CA ALA A 208 8.45 -1.11 -12.11
C ALA A 208 8.39 0.34 -11.63
N SER A 209 7.61 1.15 -12.32
CA SER A 209 7.36 2.52 -11.91
C SER A 209 6.50 2.59 -10.65
N TRP A 210 6.71 3.65 -9.88
CA TRP A 210 6.09 4.03 -8.61
C TRP A 210 4.81 3.31 -8.18
N THR A 211 3.69 3.52 -8.88
CA THR A 211 2.38 2.98 -8.51
C THR A 211 2.34 1.45 -8.56
N TRP A 212 3.04 0.86 -9.53
CA TRP A 212 3.13 -0.59 -9.67
C TRP A 212 4.08 -1.18 -8.62
N LEU A 213 5.14 -0.44 -8.30
CA LEU A 213 6.11 -0.83 -7.27
C LEU A 213 5.47 -0.92 -5.89
N ILE A 214 4.71 0.10 -5.48
CA ILE A 214 4.04 0.09 -4.17
C ILE A 214 2.95 -0.98 -4.09
N ASN A 215 2.16 -1.17 -5.15
CA ASN A 215 1.14 -2.21 -5.21
C ASN A 215 1.77 -3.61 -5.08
N ASP A 216 2.90 -3.85 -5.74
CA ASP A 216 3.62 -5.13 -5.63
C ASP A 216 4.21 -5.33 -4.21
N ILE A 217 4.80 -4.29 -3.61
CA ILE A 217 5.27 -4.33 -2.21
C ILE A 217 4.13 -4.68 -1.24
N ILE A 218 2.99 -3.99 -1.35
CA ILE A 218 1.82 -4.23 -0.49
C ILE A 218 1.31 -5.66 -0.69
N SER A 219 1.18 -6.12 -1.93
CA SER A 219 0.66 -7.47 -2.25
C SER A 219 1.50 -8.61 -1.68
N ARG A 220 2.81 -8.39 -1.50
CA ARG A 220 3.77 -9.39 -0.99
C ARG A 220 4.00 -9.29 0.52
N ARG A 221 3.62 -8.18 1.15
CA ARG A 221 3.86 -7.95 2.58
C ARG A 221 2.61 -8.10 3.42
N THR A 222 2.48 -9.26 4.04
CA THR A 222 1.37 -9.58 4.95
C THR A 222 1.21 -8.59 6.10
N ASP A 223 2.30 -8.00 6.60
CA ASP A 223 2.28 -7.00 7.67
C ASP A 223 1.72 -5.65 7.21
N LEU A 224 1.83 -5.31 5.93
CA LEU A 224 1.25 -4.09 5.36
C LEU A 224 -0.22 -4.28 4.99
N ILE A 225 -0.60 -5.47 4.52
CA ILE A 225 -2.01 -5.83 4.25
C ILE A 225 -2.84 -5.79 5.54
N SER A 226 -2.23 -6.19 6.66
CA SER A 226 -2.86 -6.09 7.98
C SER A 226 -2.82 -4.69 8.58
N ASP A 227 -2.06 -3.74 8.00
CA ASP A 227 -1.98 -2.37 8.50
C ASP A 227 -3.15 -1.55 7.94
N PRO A 228 -4.09 -1.13 8.81
CA PRO A 228 -5.31 -0.42 8.42
C PRO A 228 -5.06 0.96 7.78
N ASN A 229 -3.88 1.55 8.01
CA ASN A 229 -3.49 2.83 7.43
C ASN A 229 -2.88 2.66 6.03
N ILE A 230 -2.38 1.47 5.69
CA ILE A 230 -1.71 1.16 4.41
C ILE A 230 -2.67 0.45 3.46
N ALA A 231 -3.65 -0.28 4.00
CA ALA A 231 -4.78 -0.85 3.26
C ALA A 231 -5.60 0.18 2.46
N SER A 232 -5.46 1.49 2.74
CA SER A 232 -6.12 2.59 2.00
C SER A 232 -5.39 3.05 0.73
N ILE A 233 -4.25 2.44 0.36
CA ILE A 233 -3.55 2.67 -0.92
C ILE A 233 -4.20 1.86 -2.07
N ASP A 234 -5.18 1.02 -1.73
CA ASP A 234 -6.03 0.22 -2.61
C ASP A 234 -6.65 1.03 -3.77
N GLU A 235 -6.31 0.69 -5.02
CA GLU A 235 -6.86 1.35 -6.23
C GLU A 235 -8.39 1.25 -6.35
N SER A 236 -9.00 0.28 -5.67
CA SER A 236 -10.45 0.17 -5.59
C SER A 236 -11.07 1.19 -4.64
N LEU A 237 -10.31 1.84 -3.75
CA LEU A 237 -10.81 2.95 -2.94
C LEU A 237 -11.13 4.13 -3.87
N ILE A 238 -12.43 4.37 -4.05
CA ILE A 238 -12.94 5.40 -4.95
C ILE A 238 -13.44 6.65 -4.21
N GLY A 239 -13.51 6.60 -2.89
CA GLY A 239 -13.85 7.75 -2.07
C GLY A 239 -13.45 7.54 -0.61
N TYR A 240 -12.80 8.54 -0.03
CA TYR A 240 -12.46 8.54 1.38
C TYR A 240 -12.60 9.96 1.94
N TRP A 241 -13.43 10.11 2.96
CA TRP A 241 -13.62 11.36 3.68
C TRP A 241 -13.51 11.09 5.18
N ASP A 242 -12.54 11.74 5.81
CA ASP A 242 -12.28 11.71 7.25
C ASP A 242 -13.13 12.72 8.05
N MET A 243 -14.06 13.41 7.36
CA MET A 243 -15.00 14.40 7.91
C MET A 243 -14.36 15.61 8.62
N GLY A 244 -13.04 15.70 8.69
CA GLY A 244 -12.29 16.82 9.28
C GLY A 244 -11.46 17.61 8.27
N THR A 245 -11.03 16.98 7.17
CA THR A 245 -10.15 17.61 6.19
C THR A 245 -10.94 18.34 5.10
N MET A 246 -10.64 19.62 4.92
CA MET A 246 -11.29 20.48 3.93
C MET A 246 -10.31 20.92 2.83
N THR A 247 -10.84 21.29 1.67
CA THR A 247 -10.06 21.91 0.58
C THR A 247 -10.84 23.05 -0.04
N ALA A 248 -10.12 24.05 -0.55
CA ALA A 248 -10.74 25.08 -1.38
C ALA A 248 -11.11 24.49 -2.75
N SER A 249 -12.32 24.75 -3.21
CA SER A 249 -12.80 24.45 -4.55
C SER A 249 -13.54 25.67 -5.08
N TRP A 250 -12.91 26.39 -6.01
CA TRP A 250 -13.41 27.67 -6.53
C TRP A 250 -13.71 28.68 -5.40
N SER A 251 -14.97 29.06 -5.21
CA SER A 251 -15.43 30.02 -4.19
C SER A 251 -15.94 29.36 -2.90
N GLN A 252 -15.79 28.04 -2.75
CA GLN A 252 -16.32 27.28 -1.61
C GLN A 252 -15.26 26.41 -0.93
N ILE A 253 -15.41 26.22 0.38
CA ILE A 253 -14.65 25.27 1.18
C ILE A 253 -15.47 23.99 1.25
N VAL A 254 -14.93 22.94 0.65
CA VAL A 254 -15.57 21.63 0.49
C VAL A 254 -14.84 20.57 1.29
N LEU A 255 -15.54 19.49 1.63
CA LEU A 255 -14.98 18.31 2.26
C LEU A 255 -14.00 17.63 1.29
N LYS A 256 -12.75 17.43 1.71
CA LYS A 256 -11.69 16.90 0.85
C LYS A 256 -11.82 15.40 0.71
N ASP A 257 -11.76 14.91 -0.53
CA ASP A 257 -11.55 13.50 -0.82
C ASP A 257 -10.07 13.14 -0.67
N LEU A 258 -9.80 12.18 0.21
CA LEU A 258 -8.48 11.65 0.53
C LEU A 258 -8.14 10.37 -0.25
N SER A 259 -9.04 9.89 -1.11
CA SER A 259 -8.79 8.74 -2.01
C SER A 259 -8.02 9.11 -3.27
N TRP A 260 -7.66 10.39 -3.44
CA TRP A 260 -6.96 10.92 -4.61
C TRP A 260 -7.76 10.80 -5.92
N LYS A 261 -9.08 10.58 -5.84
CA LYS A 261 -10.00 10.54 -6.98
C LYS A 261 -10.77 11.84 -7.20
N TRP A 262 -10.51 12.86 -6.37
CA TRP A 262 -11.04 14.22 -6.48
C TRP A 262 -12.56 14.33 -6.29
N ASN A 263 -13.17 13.39 -5.55
CA ASN A 263 -14.59 13.35 -5.26
C ASN A 263 -14.95 14.26 -4.06
N ASN A 264 -14.59 15.54 -4.11
CA ASN A 264 -14.82 16.45 -2.98
C ASN A 264 -16.32 16.63 -2.66
N GLY A 265 -16.66 16.75 -1.37
CA GLY A 265 -18.03 16.87 -0.89
C GLY A 265 -18.48 18.31 -0.67
N ILE A 266 -19.59 18.70 -1.29
CA ILE A 266 -20.19 20.02 -1.14
C ILE A 266 -21.22 19.98 -0.02
N CYS A 267 -21.08 20.86 0.97
CA CYS A 267 -22.02 20.96 2.09
C CYS A 267 -23.21 21.86 1.75
N TYR A 268 -24.38 21.45 2.23
CA TYR A 268 -25.64 22.17 2.05
C TYR A 268 -26.33 22.33 3.40
N ASN A 269 -26.72 23.57 3.72
CA ASN A 269 -27.73 23.84 4.71
C ASN A 269 -29.08 23.91 3.98
N SER A 270 -29.90 22.90 4.17
CA SER A 270 -31.13 22.64 3.39
C SER A 270 -30.84 22.61 1.89
N TRP A 271 -31.24 23.67 1.18
CA TRP A 271 -31.06 23.77 -0.27
C TRP A 271 -29.94 24.74 -0.67
N THR A 272 -29.29 25.38 0.31
CA THR A 272 -28.27 26.39 0.07
C THR A 272 -26.87 25.80 0.26
N PRO A 273 -25.98 25.87 -0.76
CA PRO A 273 -24.59 25.51 -0.59
C PRO A 273 -23.91 26.38 0.47
N VAL A 274 -23.20 25.75 1.40
CA VAL A 274 -22.46 26.42 2.49
C VAL A 274 -21.03 25.90 2.55
N ASN A 275 -20.12 26.69 3.12
CA ASN A 275 -18.79 26.18 3.43
C ASN A 275 -18.89 25.18 4.59
N CYS A 276 -18.29 24.00 4.42
CA CYS A 276 -18.34 22.89 5.38
C CYS A 276 -17.77 23.20 6.79
N TRP A 277 -17.14 24.36 6.98
CA TRP A 277 -16.49 24.78 8.23
C TRP A 277 -17.07 26.07 8.84
N THR A 278 -18.20 26.58 8.33
CA THR A 278 -18.75 27.85 8.84
C THR A 278 -19.33 27.66 10.24
N LEU A 279 -18.73 28.28 11.25
CA LEU A 279 -19.31 28.33 12.59
C LEU A 279 -20.70 28.99 12.52
N GLY A 280 -21.73 28.25 12.93
CA GLY A 280 -23.13 28.70 12.89
C GLY A 280 -23.89 28.36 11.61
N SER A 281 -23.33 27.54 10.70
CA SER A 281 -24.07 26.93 9.59
C SER A 281 -23.80 25.43 9.56
N TRP A 282 -24.83 24.64 9.31
CA TRP A 282 -24.76 23.18 9.30
C TRP A 282 -24.74 22.63 7.86
N PRO A 283 -24.07 21.49 7.60
CA PRO A 283 -23.29 20.68 8.54
C PRO A 283 -21.96 21.35 8.91
N GLN A 284 -21.46 21.08 10.12
CA GLN A 284 -20.25 21.72 10.64
C GLN A 284 -19.24 20.72 11.20
N VAL A 285 -17.95 21.02 11.02
CA VAL A 285 -16.87 20.25 11.64
C VAL A 285 -16.73 20.61 13.11
N ILE A 286 -16.87 19.62 13.99
CA ILE A 286 -16.63 19.75 15.43
C ILE A 286 -15.22 19.27 15.76
N ASN A 287 -14.48 20.08 16.53
CA ASN A 287 -13.12 19.78 17.01
C ASN A 287 -12.11 19.42 15.91
N GLY A 288 -12.34 19.85 14.68
CA GLY A 288 -11.48 19.56 13.53
C GLY A 288 -11.42 18.09 13.12
N LYS A 289 -12.36 17.25 13.56
CA LYS A 289 -12.31 15.80 13.37
C LYS A 289 -13.59 15.18 12.84
N VAL A 290 -14.76 15.59 13.34
CA VAL A 290 -16.04 14.96 12.98
C VAL A 290 -17.00 15.97 12.36
N MET A 291 -17.82 15.54 11.42
CA MET A 291 -18.89 16.35 10.84
C MET A 291 -20.17 16.17 11.66
N SER A 292 -20.84 17.25 12.03
CA SER A 292 -22.11 17.22 12.75
C SER A 292 -23.25 17.76 11.92
N PHE A 293 -24.41 17.15 12.11
CA PHE A 293 -25.67 17.39 11.42
C PHE A 293 -26.76 17.63 12.45
N ASP A 294 -27.63 18.63 12.27
CA ASP A 294 -28.57 19.04 13.33
C ASP A 294 -29.98 18.43 13.21
N TRP A 295 -31.04 19.18 13.53
CA TRP A 295 -32.44 18.75 13.41
C TRP A 295 -33.13 19.30 12.16
N ILE A 296 -32.37 19.93 11.26
CA ILE A 296 -32.82 20.55 10.02
C ILE A 296 -32.29 19.73 8.84
N ASP A 297 -32.86 19.91 7.64
CA ASP A 297 -32.30 19.30 6.45
C ASP A 297 -30.91 19.89 6.22
N ASP A 298 -29.84 19.14 6.45
CA ASP A 298 -28.51 19.43 5.94
C ASP A 298 -28.05 18.26 5.08
N SER A 299 -27.09 18.48 4.18
CA SER A 299 -26.53 17.35 3.44
C SER A 299 -25.14 17.62 2.95
N ILE A 300 -24.44 16.54 2.61
CA ILE A 300 -23.22 16.61 1.82
C ILE A 300 -23.50 15.91 0.50
N LEU A 301 -23.31 16.66 -0.58
CA LEU A 301 -23.35 16.14 -1.94
C LEU A 301 -21.93 15.74 -2.34
N LEU A 302 -21.72 14.46 -2.57
CA LEU A 302 -20.49 13.94 -3.16
C LEU A 302 -20.74 13.85 -4.67
N ASN A 303 -20.28 14.85 -5.40
CA ASN A 303 -20.44 14.94 -6.85
C ASN A 303 -19.18 14.43 -7.56
N GLY A 304 -19.36 13.83 -8.73
CA GLY A 304 -18.26 13.57 -9.65
C GLY A 304 -17.57 12.22 -9.52
N PHE A 305 -18.27 11.11 -9.26
CA PHE A 305 -17.69 9.77 -9.43
C PHE A 305 -17.31 9.52 -10.91
N PHE A 306 -16.14 9.99 -11.33
CA PHE A 306 -15.63 9.86 -12.70
C PHE A 306 -15.40 8.38 -13.08
N ASN A 307 -15.15 7.53 -12.07
CA ASN A 307 -15.16 6.08 -12.18
C ASN A 307 -16.40 5.56 -11.42
N LYS A 308 -17.48 5.36 -12.17
CA LYS A 308 -18.79 4.88 -11.66
C LYS A 308 -18.64 3.74 -10.64
N ILE A 309 -19.50 3.73 -9.63
CA ILE A 309 -19.55 2.60 -8.69
C ILE A 309 -19.84 1.32 -9.48
N ASN A 310 -19.05 0.30 -9.23
CA ASN A 310 -19.26 -1.05 -9.72
C ASN A 310 -20.38 -1.65 -8.89
N TYR A 311 -21.62 -1.37 -9.30
CA TYR A 311 -22.78 -1.84 -8.58
C TYR A 311 -22.85 -3.36 -8.50
N SER A 312 -22.10 -4.12 -9.30
CA SER A 312 -21.98 -5.58 -9.17
C SER A 312 -21.16 -5.99 -7.95
N ASN A 313 -20.03 -5.31 -7.71
CA ASN A 313 -19.11 -5.59 -6.62
C ASN A 313 -18.57 -4.27 -6.04
N PHE A 314 -19.06 -3.87 -4.87
CA PHE A 314 -18.58 -2.69 -4.15
C PHE A 314 -18.75 -2.92 -2.65
N SER A 315 -18.07 -2.09 -1.86
CA SER A 315 -18.23 -2.05 -0.41
C SER A 315 -18.19 -0.61 0.06
N TYR A 316 -18.87 -0.31 1.16
CA TYR A 316 -18.71 0.98 1.84
C TYR A 316 -18.70 0.80 3.35
N PHE A 317 -18.06 1.76 4.00
CA PHE A 317 -17.92 1.85 5.44
C PHE A 317 -18.35 3.23 5.89
N ILE A 318 -19.08 3.29 7.01
CA ILE A 318 -19.47 4.54 7.65
C ILE A 318 -19.28 4.38 9.15
N LYS A 319 -18.57 5.32 9.76
CA LYS A 319 -18.48 5.50 11.21
C LYS A 319 -19.24 6.74 11.62
N PHE A 320 -20.18 6.56 12.54
CA PHE A 320 -21.03 7.64 13.00
C PHE A 320 -21.42 7.47 14.47
N LYS A 321 -21.81 8.57 15.09
CA LYS A 321 -22.39 8.60 16.43
C LYS A 321 -23.78 9.18 16.35
N VAL A 322 -24.74 8.48 16.95
CA VAL A 322 -26.09 9.00 17.12
C VAL A 322 -26.10 9.80 18.40
N ASN A 323 -26.28 11.11 18.32
CA ASN A 323 -26.34 11.96 19.50
C ASN A 323 -27.74 11.86 20.11
N GLU A 324 -28.75 12.17 19.30
CA GLU A 324 -30.16 12.06 19.70
C GLU A 324 -31.00 11.55 18.52
N SER A 325 -31.68 10.41 18.69
CA SER A 325 -32.52 9.79 17.66
C SER A 325 -34.02 9.94 17.93
N THR A 326 -34.82 9.82 16.86
CA THR A 326 -36.28 9.72 16.93
C THR A 326 -36.77 8.34 16.50
N GLU A 327 -38.02 8.04 16.80
CA GLU A 327 -38.68 6.83 16.29
C GLU A 327 -39.06 6.96 14.81
N LYS A 328 -39.02 8.17 14.24
CA LYS A 328 -39.31 8.39 12.81
C LYS A 328 -38.18 7.87 11.93
N THR A 329 -38.41 7.86 10.62
CA THR A 329 -37.44 7.41 9.62
C THR A 329 -36.45 8.53 9.33
N ASN A 330 -35.16 8.27 9.50
CA ASN A 330 -34.09 9.21 9.24
C ASN A 330 -33.14 8.62 8.20
N ILE A 331 -32.91 9.29 7.07
CA ILE A 331 -31.99 8.83 6.03
C ILE A 331 -30.59 9.32 6.38
N ILE A 332 -29.64 8.42 6.58
CA ILE A 332 -28.26 8.78 6.95
C ILE A 332 -27.29 8.72 5.78
N PHE A 333 -27.54 7.82 4.82
CA PHE A 333 -26.70 7.71 3.62
C PHE A 333 -27.53 7.26 2.44
N ASN A 334 -27.34 7.92 1.30
CA ASN A 334 -28.10 7.65 0.09
C ASN A 334 -27.17 7.61 -1.13
N ILE A 335 -27.20 6.48 -1.84
CA ILE A 335 -26.59 6.35 -3.18
C ILE A 335 -27.72 6.32 -4.20
N ARG A 336 -27.67 7.26 -5.14
CA ARG A 336 -28.69 7.41 -6.18
C ARG A 336 -28.05 7.30 -7.55
N TRP A 337 -28.72 6.56 -8.45
CA TRP A 337 -28.27 6.46 -9.82
C TRP A 337 -29.42 6.39 -10.82
N ARG A 338 -29.11 6.72 -12.08
CA ARG A 338 -30.04 6.75 -13.21
C ARG A 338 -29.69 5.70 -14.27
N LEU A 339 -30.74 5.05 -14.81
CA LEU A 339 -30.66 4.11 -15.94
C LEU A 339 -30.42 4.85 -17.26
N ALA A 340 -29.37 4.49 -18.00
CA ALA A 340 -28.96 5.17 -19.24
C ALA A 340 -29.95 4.99 -20.41
N THR A 341 -30.80 3.97 -20.36
CA THR A 341 -31.68 3.55 -21.47
C THR A 341 -33.14 4.01 -21.37
N SER A 342 -33.51 4.71 -20.28
CA SER A 342 -34.90 5.12 -20.03
C SER A 342 -35.16 6.60 -20.36
N SER A 343 -36.20 6.86 -21.16
CA SER A 343 -36.72 8.20 -21.45
C SER A 343 -37.57 8.78 -20.30
N SER A 344 -37.89 7.97 -19.28
CA SER A 344 -38.51 8.36 -18.02
C SER A 344 -37.46 8.57 -16.92
N ASP A 345 -37.83 9.28 -15.85
CA ASP A 345 -36.97 9.57 -14.69
C ASP A 345 -36.79 8.33 -13.79
N ASP A 346 -36.31 7.22 -14.38
CA ASP A 346 -36.23 5.91 -13.73
C ASP A 346 -34.95 5.83 -12.89
N ARG A 347 -35.11 6.17 -11.62
CA ARG A 347 -34.00 6.33 -10.66
C ARG A 347 -34.10 5.27 -9.58
N LYS A 348 -32.96 4.64 -9.30
CA LYS A 348 -32.83 3.68 -8.22
C LYS A 348 -32.03 4.31 -7.08
N ASN A 349 -32.44 3.99 -5.86
CA ASN A 349 -31.80 4.52 -4.66
C ASN A 349 -31.50 3.38 -3.69
N TRP A 350 -30.32 3.48 -3.10
CA TRP A 350 -29.96 2.74 -1.91
C TRP A 350 -29.96 3.68 -0.74
N VAL A 351 -30.69 3.28 0.29
CA VAL A 351 -30.99 4.15 1.42
C VAL A 351 -30.59 3.40 2.67
N LEU A 352 -29.58 3.91 3.36
CA LEU A 352 -29.37 3.56 4.75
C LEU A 352 -30.18 4.55 5.60
N GLN A 353 -31.07 4.01 6.42
CA GLN A 353 -31.99 4.78 7.25
C GLN A 353 -32.06 4.20 8.67
N ILE A 354 -32.44 5.02 9.63
CA ILE A 354 -32.81 4.59 10.98
C ILE A 354 -34.30 4.80 11.13
N ARG A 355 -35.07 3.76 11.46
CA ARG A 355 -36.52 3.85 11.66
C ARG A 355 -36.90 3.05 12.90
N ASN A 356 -37.69 3.63 13.79
CA ASN A 356 -38.03 3.05 15.10
C ASN A 356 -36.76 2.60 15.84
N LYS A 357 -35.70 3.42 15.82
CA LYS A 357 -34.37 3.11 16.39
C LYS A 357 -33.69 1.83 15.86
N ASN A 358 -34.18 1.26 14.76
CA ASN A 358 -33.53 0.16 14.08
C ASN A 358 -32.84 0.69 12.82
N LEU A 359 -31.61 0.24 12.61
CA LEU A 359 -30.90 0.52 11.38
C LEU A 359 -31.52 -0.32 10.27
N LYS A 360 -31.92 0.30 9.18
CA LYS A 360 -32.51 -0.37 8.03
C LYS A 360 -31.82 0.08 6.77
N MET A 361 -31.50 -0.86 5.91
CA MET A 361 -31.04 -0.58 4.58
C MET A 361 -32.09 -1.01 3.57
N VAL A 362 -32.48 -0.09 2.71
CA VAL A 362 -33.62 -0.22 1.82
C VAL A 362 -33.21 0.07 0.40
N ILE A 363 -33.64 -0.78 -0.54
CA ILE A 363 -33.48 -0.55 -1.97
C ILE A 363 -34.83 -0.10 -2.53
N LYS A 364 -34.87 1.11 -3.12
CA LYS A 364 -36.09 1.76 -3.63
C LYS A 364 -35.98 2.12 -5.11
N TRP A 365 -37.12 2.11 -5.81
CA TRP A 365 -37.27 2.51 -7.21
C TRP A 365 -38.14 3.77 -7.27
N SER A 366 -37.94 4.62 -8.26
CA SER A 366 -38.61 5.93 -8.37
C SER A 366 -40.13 5.86 -8.51
N TRP A 367 -40.68 4.74 -9.00
CA TRP A 367 -42.10 4.58 -9.28
C TRP A 367 -42.76 3.37 -8.58
N ASP A 368 -42.02 2.63 -7.73
CA ASP A 368 -42.48 1.36 -7.16
C ASP A 368 -42.15 1.20 -5.66
N SER A 369 -42.91 0.31 -5.03
CA SER A 369 -42.79 -0.25 -3.70
C SER A 369 -41.37 -0.71 -3.33
N ILE A 370 -41.08 -0.75 -2.02
CA ILE A 370 -39.79 -1.20 -1.47
C ILE A 370 -39.50 -2.63 -1.95
N GLN A 371 -38.41 -2.82 -2.67
CA GLN A 371 -38.09 -4.11 -3.29
C GLN A 371 -37.45 -5.09 -2.30
N LYS A 372 -36.51 -4.61 -1.48
CA LYS A 372 -35.87 -5.38 -0.41
C LYS A 372 -35.50 -4.47 0.75
N THR A 373 -35.68 -4.98 1.96
CA THR A 373 -35.25 -4.34 3.21
C THR A 373 -34.33 -5.31 3.96
N LEU A 374 -33.17 -4.80 4.37
CA LEU A 374 -32.33 -5.38 5.40
C LEU A 374 -32.56 -4.58 6.67
N GLU A 375 -32.88 -5.26 7.77
CA GLU A 375 -33.02 -4.62 9.07
C GLU A 375 -31.85 -5.06 9.94
N SER A 376 -31.40 -4.20 10.86
CA SER A 376 -30.56 -4.63 11.96
C SER A 376 -31.28 -5.76 12.69
N GLY A 377 -30.54 -6.71 13.25
CA GLY A 377 -31.10 -7.73 14.13
C GLY A 377 -31.69 -7.09 15.40
N ASN A 378 -31.60 -7.77 16.54
CA ASN A 378 -32.13 -7.25 17.80
C ASN A 378 -31.40 -6.00 18.37
N GLU A 379 -30.43 -5.43 17.64
CA GLU A 379 -29.70 -4.23 18.06
C GLU A 379 -30.53 -2.96 17.86
N ILE A 380 -30.86 -2.30 18.96
CA ILE A 380 -31.55 -1.01 19.00
C ILE A 380 -30.50 0.10 19.12
N ILE A 381 -30.51 1.01 18.16
CA ILE A 381 -29.68 2.22 18.17
C ILE A 381 -30.02 3.07 19.39
N GLN A 382 -28.99 3.39 20.17
CA GLN A 382 -29.08 4.19 21.39
C GLN A 382 -28.55 5.60 21.13
N ASN A 383 -29.06 6.54 21.92
CA ASN A 383 -28.52 7.90 21.94
C ASN A 383 -27.12 7.89 22.54
N ASN A 384 -26.31 8.90 22.17
CA ASN A 384 -24.91 9.06 22.54
C ASN A 384 -24.01 7.85 22.28
N SER A 385 -24.35 7.01 21.30
CA SER A 385 -23.61 5.78 21.00
C SER A 385 -22.99 5.80 19.61
N GLU A 386 -21.80 5.21 19.51
CA GLU A 386 -21.02 5.10 18.27
C GLU A 386 -21.29 3.78 17.56
N TYR A 387 -21.33 3.86 16.24
CA TYR A 387 -21.66 2.75 15.36
C TYR A 387 -20.73 2.74 14.15
N MET A 388 -20.29 1.54 13.80
CA MET A 388 -19.56 1.25 12.58
C MET A 388 -20.41 0.33 11.73
N ILE A 389 -20.82 0.81 10.55
CA ILE A 389 -21.54 -0.01 9.58
C ILE A 389 -20.61 -0.36 8.42
N PHE A 390 -20.55 -1.65 8.11
CA PHE A 390 -19.88 -2.16 6.93
C PHE A 390 -20.89 -2.80 6.02
N VAL A 391 -20.79 -2.48 4.74
CA VAL A 391 -21.68 -3.00 3.72
C VAL A 391 -20.84 -3.50 2.57
N LYS A 392 -21.05 -4.75 2.18
CA LYS A 392 -20.39 -5.35 1.02
C LYS A 392 -21.40 -6.03 0.13
N LYS A 393 -21.17 -5.94 -1.18
CA LYS A 393 -21.89 -6.72 -2.19
C LYS A 393 -20.88 -7.43 -3.06
N GLY A 394 -21.09 -8.72 -3.28
CA GLY A 394 -20.36 -9.50 -4.28
C GLY A 394 -21.23 -10.61 -4.87
N ASN A 395 -21.17 -10.85 -6.18
CA ASN A 395 -21.84 -11.97 -6.85
C ASN A 395 -23.33 -12.16 -6.47
N ASN A 396 -24.11 -11.07 -6.43
CA ASN A 396 -25.52 -11.03 -6.03
C ASN A 396 -25.83 -11.36 -4.56
N VAL A 397 -24.80 -11.46 -3.72
CA VAL A 397 -24.94 -11.55 -2.27
C VAL A 397 -24.65 -10.18 -1.67
N PHE A 398 -25.47 -9.82 -0.68
CA PHE A 398 -25.34 -8.59 0.06
C PHE A 398 -25.21 -8.88 1.55
N ASN A 399 -24.17 -8.34 2.18
CA ASN A 399 -23.95 -8.47 3.62
C ASN A 399 -23.79 -7.09 4.25
N ALA A 400 -24.43 -6.91 5.39
CA ALA A 400 -24.27 -5.74 6.24
C ALA A 400 -23.84 -6.17 7.65
N TYR A 401 -22.92 -5.42 8.22
CA TYR A 401 -22.38 -5.64 9.57
C TYR A 401 -22.53 -4.35 10.35
N LEU A 402 -22.95 -4.46 11.61
CA LEU A 402 -22.98 -3.36 12.58
C LEU A 402 -22.07 -3.73 13.74
N ASN A 403 -21.06 -2.90 14.01
CA ASN A 403 -20.06 -3.18 15.05
C ASN A 403 -19.50 -4.62 14.97
N TRP A 404 -19.20 -5.08 13.75
CA TRP A 404 -18.75 -6.43 13.40
C TRP A 404 -19.78 -7.57 13.59
N ALA A 405 -20.97 -7.31 14.16
CA ALA A 405 -22.06 -8.27 14.17
C ALA A 405 -22.74 -8.32 12.79
N ILE A 406 -22.94 -9.51 12.24
CA ILE A 406 -23.72 -9.71 11.01
C ILE A 406 -25.16 -9.27 11.28
N LEU A 407 -25.67 -8.31 10.51
CA LEU A 407 -27.05 -7.88 10.61
C LEU A 407 -27.99 -8.87 9.96
N ASN A 408 -27.78 -9.13 8.66
CA ASN A 408 -28.57 -10.04 7.83
C ASN A 408 -27.87 -10.22 6.47
N GLU A 409 -28.18 -11.33 5.78
CA GLU A 409 -27.71 -11.63 4.41
C GLU A 409 -28.90 -11.61 3.44
N LEU A 410 -28.79 -10.87 2.34
CA LEU A 410 -29.73 -10.98 1.22
C LEU A 410 -29.09 -11.72 0.06
N THR A 411 -29.73 -12.81 -0.35
CA THR A 411 -29.43 -13.53 -1.58
C THR A 411 -30.50 -13.24 -2.65
N GLY A 412 -30.09 -13.19 -3.92
CA GLY A 412 -31.01 -13.20 -5.07
C GLY A 412 -30.73 -12.16 -6.15
N ASN A 413 -31.30 -12.39 -7.35
CA ASN A 413 -31.19 -11.53 -8.52
C ASN A 413 -31.90 -10.19 -8.33
N VAL A 414 -31.31 -9.28 -7.57
CA VAL A 414 -31.69 -7.87 -7.67
C VAL A 414 -31.17 -7.39 -9.04
N ILE A 415 -32.04 -6.83 -9.88
CA ILE A 415 -31.67 -6.43 -11.25
C ILE A 415 -30.76 -5.19 -11.17
N TRP A 416 -29.47 -5.43 -11.41
CA TRP A 416 -28.42 -4.42 -11.45
C TRP A 416 -28.17 -4.04 -12.89
N ASP A 417 -28.61 -2.85 -13.27
CA ASP A 417 -28.42 -2.41 -14.64
C ASP A 417 -26.99 -1.90 -14.82
N THR A 418 -26.29 -2.46 -15.80
CA THR A 418 -24.87 -2.21 -16.06
C THR A 418 -24.62 -0.93 -16.87
N THR A 419 -25.69 -0.25 -17.28
CA THR A 419 -25.62 0.99 -18.07
C THR A 419 -26.23 2.16 -17.31
N LEU A 420 -25.40 2.89 -16.57
CA LEU A 420 -25.83 4.01 -15.72
C LEU A 420 -25.33 5.33 -16.27
N SER A 421 -26.15 6.38 -16.24
CA SER A 421 -25.78 7.71 -16.78
C SER A 421 -25.14 8.60 -15.72
N ASP A 422 -25.65 8.62 -14.49
CA ASP A 422 -25.27 9.56 -13.43
C ASP A 422 -25.30 8.87 -12.05
N ASP A 423 -24.21 9.00 -11.29
CA ASP A 423 -24.10 8.57 -9.88
C ASP A 423 -24.05 9.81 -8.98
N ILE A 424 -24.96 9.90 -8.02
CA ILE A 424 -24.98 10.98 -7.03
C ILE A 424 -25.08 10.36 -5.64
N ILE A 425 -24.12 10.68 -4.77
CA ILE A 425 -24.15 10.24 -3.38
C ILE A 425 -24.46 11.43 -2.50
N TYR A 426 -25.40 11.21 -1.58
CA TYR A 426 -25.75 12.15 -0.54
C TYR A 426 -25.50 11.54 0.83
N ILE A 427 -24.76 12.29 1.66
CA ILE A 427 -24.74 12.08 3.10
C ILE A 427 -25.89 12.90 3.67
N TRP A 428 -26.79 12.23 4.40
CA TRP A 428 -27.90 12.83 5.13
C TRP A 428 -28.96 13.62 4.35
N LYS A 429 -29.16 13.39 3.04
CA LYS A 429 -30.18 14.13 2.29
C LYS A 429 -31.57 13.51 2.34
N HIS A 430 -32.58 14.36 2.54
CA HIS A 430 -33.96 13.97 2.29
C HIS A 430 -34.25 13.75 0.80
N VAL A 431 -34.84 12.60 0.46
CA VAL A 431 -35.17 12.23 -0.91
C VAL A 431 -36.68 12.36 -1.10
N TYR A 432 -37.13 13.55 -1.51
CA TYR A 432 -38.54 13.91 -1.81
C TYR A 432 -39.06 13.15 -3.04
N TRP A 433 -39.57 11.94 -2.87
CA TRP A 433 -40.11 11.16 -4.01
C TRP A 433 -41.43 10.48 -3.68
N ASN A 434 -42.34 11.22 -3.03
CA ASN A 434 -43.78 10.99 -3.09
C ASN A 434 -44.51 12.17 -2.43
N VAL A 435 -45.50 12.73 -3.13
CA VAL A 435 -46.43 13.79 -2.66
C VAL A 435 -47.32 13.33 -1.47
N TRP A 436 -47.02 12.17 -0.86
CA TRP A 436 -47.82 11.55 0.21
C TRP A 436 -46.99 10.90 1.33
N ALA A 437 -45.68 11.17 1.44
CA ALA A 437 -44.82 10.57 2.48
C ALA A 437 -44.36 11.58 3.56
N GLU A 438 -45.08 12.69 3.73
CA GLU A 438 -44.76 13.76 4.68
C GLU A 438 -44.93 13.38 6.18
N THR A 439 -45.40 12.18 6.49
CA THR A 439 -45.78 11.83 7.88
C THR A 439 -44.77 10.97 8.65
N HIS A 440 -43.73 10.43 8.01
CA HIS A 440 -42.86 9.41 8.65
C HIS A 440 -41.36 9.68 8.62
N ASN A 441 -40.90 10.76 7.99
CA ASN A 441 -39.49 11.09 7.92
C ASN A 441 -39.15 12.22 8.91
N SER A 442 -37.95 12.20 9.48
CA SER A 442 -37.43 13.27 10.34
C SER A 442 -35.93 13.45 10.13
N PHE A 443 -35.43 14.52 10.73
CA PHE A 443 -34.02 14.78 10.95
C PHE A 443 -33.72 14.47 12.42
N PHE A 444 -32.44 14.25 12.72
CA PHE A 444 -31.99 13.92 14.06
C PHE A 444 -30.53 14.32 14.21
N TRP A 445 -30.13 14.66 15.43
CA TRP A 445 -28.76 15.08 15.69
C TRP A 445 -27.81 13.89 15.70
N TRP A 446 -26.79 13.94 14.86
CA TRP A 446 -25.75 12.93 14.77
C TRP A 446 -24.44 13.52 14.26
N THR A 447 -23.37 12.74 14.42
CA THR A 447 -22.05 13.07 13.91
C THR A 447 -21.50 11.93 13.07
N VAL A 448 -20.77 12.27 12.01
CA VAL A 448 -20.08 11.33 11.12
C VAL A 448 -18.59 11.57 11.26
N ASP A 449 -17.85 10.50 11.49
CA ASP A 449 -16.40 10.52 11.64
C ASP A 449 -15.73 10.14 10.33
N GLU A 450 -16.22 9.10 9.66
CA GLU A 450 -15.50 8.55 8.51
C GLU A 450 -16.43 7.87 7.51
N ILE A 451 -16.15 8.07 6.22
CA ILE A 451 -16.77 7.32 5.13
C ILE A 451 -15.70 6.84 4.15
N ARG A 452 -15.76 5.55 3.80
CA ARG A 452 -14.95 4.95 2.73
C ARG A 452 -15.82 4.18 1.74
N ILE A 453 -15.47 4.25 0.45
CA ILE A 453 -16.18 3.53 -0.62
C ILE A 453 -15.15 2.82 -1.51
N TYR A 454 -15.39 1.53 -1.75
CA TYR A 454 -14.52 0.63 -2.51
C TYR A 454 -15.26 0.06 -3.71
N ASN A 455 -14.59 -0.03 -4.85
CA ASN A 455 -15.11 -0.58 -6.10
C ASN A 455 -14.92 -2.10 -6.24
N ARG A 456 -14.86 -2.77 -5.09
CA ARG A 456 -14.75 -4.22 -4.94
C ARG A 456 -15.48 -4.68 -3.68
N THR A 457 -15.72 -5.97 -3.61
CA THR A 457 -16.22 -6.62 -2.39
C THR A 457 -15.04 -6.84 -1.43
N LEU A 458 -15.10 -6.25 -0.23
CA LEU A 458 -14.13 -6.50 0.83
C LEU A 458 -14.36 -7.89 1.44
N SER A 459 -13.27 -8.56 1.80
CA SER A 459 -13.31 -9.81 2.55
C SER A 459 -13.70 -9.56 4.02
N ASP A 460 -14.19 -10.61 4.69
CA ASP A 460 -14.51 -10.53 6.12
C ASP A 460 -13.27 -10.19 6.98
N VAL A 461 -12.09 -10.67 6.56
CA VAL A 461 -10.82 -10.37 7.25
C VAL A 461 -10.47 -8.89 7.15
N GLU A 462 -10.63 -8.28 5.96
CA GLU A 462 -10.38 -6.84 5.78
C GLU A 462 -11.33 -5.99 6.63
N ILE A 463 -12.61 -6.34 6.67
CA ILE A 463 -13.61 -5.64 7.48
C ILE A 463 -13.29 -5.79 8.99
N ALA A 464 -12.93 -6.99 9.43
CA ALA A 464 -12.52 -7.23 10.82
C ALA A 464 -11.29 -6.41 11.21
N ASN A 465 -10.29 -6.35 10.34
CA ASN A 465 -9.08 -5.57 10.56
C ASN A 465 -9.38 -4.07 10.62
N MET A 466 -10.21 -3.56 9.71
CA MET A 466 -10.66 -2.15 9.75
C MET A 466 -11.42 -1.84 11.04
N TYR A 467 -12.34 -2.72 11.47
CA TYR A 467 -13.07 -2.54 12.73
C TYR A 467 -12.14 -2.47 13.94
N ASN A 468 -11.15 -3.36 14.03
CA ASN A 468 -10.20 -3.39 15.15
C ASN A 468 -9.22 -2.22 15.15
N ALA A 469 -8.93 -1.65 13.98
CA ALA A 469 -8.04 -0.51 13.84
C ALA A 469 -8.66 0.82 14.26
N ILE A 470 -9.97 0.94 14.07
CA ILE A 470 -10.73 2.19 14.21
C ILE A 470 -11.45 2.26 15.58
N ARG A 471 -11.57 1.12 16.27
CA ARG A 471 -12.02 1.01 17.66
C ARG A 471 -10.94 1.47 18.63
#